data_AF-A0A813L548-F1
#
_entry.id   AF-A0A813L548-F1
#
_cell.length_a   1.000
_cell.length_b   1.000
_cell.length_c   1.000
_cell.angle_alpha   90.00
_cell.angle_beta   90.00
_cell.angle_gamma   90.00
#
_symmetry.space_group_name_H-M   'P 1'
#
loop_
_entity.id
_entity.type
_entity.pdbx_description
1 polymer ?
#
loop_
_entity_poly.entity_id
_entity_poly.type
_entity_poly.pdbx_seq_one_letter_code
_entity_poly.pdbx_strand_id
1 'polypeptide(L)'
;ANLVALMPSEKDNRPRRADAGVNVDVDFVQLAKQLRSVGQEVMAVLLEGPAFRCPESVALSKAFEEIGVDVFWVGVEWFEFRRPLMKAVLNPELGECGFVEVIAESDVRGPLKDITGLVGFLMRHGFMSSPRDAIAPAIARFWHLNGDMKPLTVWPAQYPLHALDALLTRQTAQTTWQPEQEEVAFVLPVGSKGKATSETRSKFGTADCRSIYTGGGPFILRDSPTLPEEVLTRLGYLDSSLNSDFEEAATLFCSGAVNRRALQVAGVQPAASSGSAMHGLLRTALLSRKLYGSWRMAPEDRLLRINLASRGLLDSPEAPAAEVLGAMRCYLAQHRLPVMNSYNGLVSEVERHVKQHG
;
A
#
# COMPACT_ATOMS: atom_id res chain seq x y z
N ALA A 1 -6.06 29.32 30.91
CA ALA A 1 -6.87 28.16 30.47
C ALA A 1 -5.92 27.14 29.88
N ASN A 2 -6.10 25.85 30.18
CA ASN A 2 -5.33 24.79 29.55
C ASN A 2 -6.08 24.38 28.27
N LEU A 3 -5.50 24.69 27.11
CA LEU A 3 -6.05 24.28 25.82
C LEU A 3 -5.65 22.83 25.55
N VAL A 4 -6.62 21.95 25.30
CA VAL A 4 -6.38 20.56 24.93
C VAL A 4 -6.63 20.39 23.44
N ALA A 5 -5.55 20.13 22.69
CA ALA A 5 -5.64 19.78 21.28
C ALA A 5 -5.91 18.26 21.15
N LEU A 6 -7.10 17.91 20.68
CA LEU A 6 -7.41 16.54 20.29
C LEU A 6 -7.13 16.40 18.80
N MET A 7 -6.14 15.60 18.47
CA MET A 7 -5.87 15.21 17.10
C MET A 7 -6.34 13.76 17.00
N PRO A 8 -7.54 13.50 16.44
CA PRO A 8 -7.99 12.14 16.17
C PRO A 8 -6.94 11.54 15.24
N SER A 9 -6.07 10.72 15.81
CA SER A 9 -5.17 9.93 15.00
C SER A 9 -6.06 8.93 14.29
N GLU A 10 -6.18 9.07 12.97
CA GLU A 10 -6.38 7.90 12.13
C GLU A 10 -5.24 6.96 12.47
N LYS A 11 -5.47 6.04 13.43
CA LYS A 11 -4.41 5.16 13.88
C LYS A 11 -4.01 4.31 12.70
N ASP A 12 -2.77 4.50 12.30
CA ASP A 12 -1.92 3.44 11.79
C ASP A 12 -1.98 2.26 12.80
N ASN A 13 -2.87 1.31 12.54
CA ASN A 13 -2.67 -0.13 12.77
C ASN A 13 -2.52 -0.61 14.22
N ARG A 14 -3.63 -0.70 14.96
CA ARG A 14 -3.76 -1.70 16.03
C ARG A 14 -4.79 -2.76 15.63
N PRO A 15 -4.55 -4.05 15.96
CA PRO A 15 -5.51 -5.10 15.67
C PRO A 15 -6.84 -4.83 16.40
N ARG A 16 -7.94 -4.80 15.64
CA ARG A 16 -9.30 -4.74 16.18
C ARG A 16 -9.57 -6.02 16.99
N ARG A 17 -9.95 -5.88 18.25
CA ARG A 17 -10.66 -6.97 18.95
C ARG A 17 -12.01 -7.17 18.27
N ALA A 18 -12.43 -8.42 18.10
CA ALA A 18 -13.64 -8.80 17.37
C ALA A 18 -14.94 -8.17 17.93
N ASP A 19 -14.93 -7.69 19.17
CA ASP A 19 -16.14 -7.18 19.85
C ASP A 19 -16.24 -5.65 19.88
N ALA A 20 -15.30 -4.92 19.28
CA ALA A 20 -15.29 -3.46 19.30
C ALA A 20 -15.98 -2.86 18.07
N GLY A 21 -17.32 -2.95 18.03
CA GLY A 21 -18.18 -2.19 17.11
C GLY A 21 -18.31 -0.70 17.45
N VAL A 22 -17.51 -0.20 18.40
CA VAL A 22 -17.53 1.21 18.81
C VAL A 22 -16.67 2.01 17.85
N ASN A 23 -17.29 2.96 17.18
CA ASN A 23 -16.65 3.88 16.26
C ASN A 23 -15.66 4.76 17.06
N VAL A 24 -14.35 4.53 16.92
CA VAL A 24 -13.28 5.19 17.70
C VAL A 24 -13.34 6.73 17.57
N ASP A 25 -13.87 7.22 16.46
CA ASP A 25 -14.06 8.66 16.24
C ASP A 25 -15.18 9.24 17.11
N VAL A 26 -16.20 8.43 17.44
CA VAL A 26 -17.23 8.79 18.43
C VAL A 26 -16.60 8.90 19.82
N ASP A 27 -15.59 8.09 20.14
CA ASP A 27 -14.90 8.16 21.43
C ASP A 27 -14.15 9.49 21.59
N PHE A 28 -13.58 10.04 20.51
CA PHE A 28 -12.93 11.37 20.56
C PHE A 28 -13.93 12.51 20.74
N VAL A 29 -15.11 12.43 20.11
CA VAL A 29 -16.20 13.39 20.33
C VAL A 29 -16.71 13.30 21.78
N GLN A 30 -16.88 12.09 22.33
CA GLN A 30 -17.27 11.91 23.74
C GLN A 30 -16.19 12.40 24.70
N LEU A 31 -14.91 12.14 24.41
CA LEU A 31 -13.80 12.64 25.22
C LEU A 31 -13.76 14.18 25.21
N ALA A 32 -13.93 14.80 24.05
CA ALA A 32 -14.01 16.25 23.94
C ALA A 32 -15.18 16.81 24.76
N LYS A 33 -16.34 16.16 24.68
CA LYS A 33 -17.52 16.50 25.50
C LYS A 33 -17.23 16.40 27.00
N GLN A 34 -16.53 15.36 27.46
CA GLN A 34 -16.13 15.19 28.86
C GLN A 34 -15.10 16.22 29.32
N LEU A 35 -14.11 16.56 28.48
CA LEU A 35 -13.13 17.58 28.81
C LEU A 35 -13.77 18.97 28.94
N ARG A 36 -14.73 19.30 28.05
CA ARG A 36 -15.50 20.54 28.16
C ARG A 36 -16.37 20.59 29.42
N SER A 37 -16.96 19.48 29.86
CA SER A 37 -17.80 19.47 31.06
C SER A 37 -17.05 19.75 32.36
N VAL A 38 -15.73 19.51 32.37
CA VAL A 38 -14.83 19.87 33.49
C VAL A 38 -14.13 21.23 33.28
N GLY A 39 -14.65 22.05 32.35
CA GLY A 39 -14.20 23.44 32.13
C GLY A 39 -12.91 23.57 31.31
N GLN A 40 -12.49 22.52 30.60
CA GLN A 40 -11.35 22.63 29.67
C GLN A 40 -11.78 23.23 28.33
N GLU A 41 -10.89 24.02 27.75
CA GLU A 41 -11.01 24.48 26.38
C GLU A 41 -10.43 23.40 25.46
N VAL A 42 -11.20 22.99 24.46
CA VAL A 42 -10.85 21.87 23.57
C VAL A 42 -10.90 22.35 22.14
N MET A 43 -9.86 22.00 21.39
CA MET A 43 -9.77 22.23 19.95
C MET A 43 -9.55 20.88 19.26
N ALA A 44 -10.37 20.56 18.27
CA ALA A 44 -10.20 19.40 17.42
C ALA A 44 -9.30 19.76 16.25
N VAL A 45 -8.20 19.06 16.09
CA VAL A 45 -7.25 19.26 14.98
C VAL A 45 -7.47 18.16 13.97
N LEU A 46 -8.02 18.52 12.81
CA LEU A 46 -8.26 17.59 11.70
C LEU A 46 -7.27 17.86 10.58
N LEU A 47 -6.80 16.82 9.90
CA LEU A 47 -5.90 16.98 8.77
C LEU A 47 -6.72 17.43 7.55
N GLU A 48 -6.28 18.51 6.92
CA GLU A 48 -6.84 19.01 5.68
C GLU A 48 -5.96 18.58 4.52
N GLY A 49 -6.49 17.69 3.69
CA GLY A 49 -5.87 17.29 2.44
C GLY A 49 -6.82 16.43 1.62
N PRO A 50 -6.49 16.15 0.35
CA PRO A 50 -7.33 15.34 -0.53
C PRO A 50 -7.64 13.95 0.05
N ALA A 51 -6.69 13.37 0.78
CA ALA A 51 -6.88 12.08 1.45
C ALA A 51 -7.65 12.18 2.79
N PHE A 52 -7.74 13.37 3.38
CA PHE A 52 -8.21 13.58 4.75
C PHE A 52 -9.52 14.37 4.84
N ARG A 53 -9.96 15.08 3.78
CA ARG A 53 -11.31 15.67 3.64
C ARG A 53 -12.28 14.66 3.01
N CYS A 54 -12.41 13.49 3.60
CA CYS A 54 -13.45 12.52 3.24
C CYS A 54 -14.81 12.87 3.90
N PRO A 55 -15.95 12.36 3.43
CA PRO A 55 -17.25 12.58 4.07
C PRO A 55 -17.27 12.28 5.57
N GLU A 56 -16.46 11.33 6.02
CA GLU A 56 -16.29 10.95 7.43
C GLU A 56 -15.59 12.04 8.23
N SER A 57 -14.51 12.61 7.73
CA SER A 57 -13.82 13.74 8.38
C SER A 57 -14.74 14.97 8.47
N VAL A 58 -15.59 15.19 7.47
CA VAL A 58 -16.59 16.26 7.45
C VAL A 58 -17.69 15.97 8.47
N ALA A 59 -18.17 14.73 8.54
CA ALA A 59 -19.13 14.31 9.56
C ALA A 59 -18.53 14.40 10.99
N LEU A 60 -17.25 14.07 11.14
CA LEU A 60 -16.52 14.18 12.40
C LEU A 60 -16.31 15.65 12.81
N SER A 61 -15.94 16.52 11.85
CA SER A 61 -15.88 17.99 12.04
C SER A 61 -17.22 18.50 12.55
N LYS A 62 -18.33 18.14 11.87
CA LYS A 62 -19.68 18.52 12.30
C LYS A 62 -20.00 17.99 13.70
N ALA A 63 -19.63 16.75 14.02
CA ALA A 63 -19.86 16.18 15.35
C ALA A 63 -19.09 16.92 16.46
N PHE A 64 -17.88 17.42 16.19
CA PHE A 64 -17.14 18.30 17.11
C PHE A 64 -17.79 19.69 17.23
N GLU A 65 -18.18 20.30 16.11
CA GLU A 65 -18.85 21.59 16.06
C GLU A 65 -20.18 21.57 16.84
N GLU A 66 -20.97 20.50 16.71
CA GLU A 66 -22.25 20.30 17.41
C GLU A 66 -22.10 20.28 18.95
N ILE A 67 -20.97 19.81 19.45
CA ILE A 67 -20.64 19.85 20.88
C ILE A 67 -19.85 21.11 21.27
N GLY A 68 -19.83 22.13 20.41
CA GLY A 68 -19.18 23.43 20.62
C GLY A 68 -17.66 23.36 20.80
N VAL A 69 -17.01 22.41 20.13
CA VAL A 69 -15.54 22.30 20.04
C VAL A 69 -15.12 22.99 18.74
N ASP A 70 -14.12 23.88 18.83
CA ASP A 70 -13.56 24.50 17.64
C ASP A 70 -12.77 23.48 16.82
N VAL A 71 -13.04 23.42 15.52
CA VAL A 71 -12.32 22.53 14.59
C VAL A 71 -11.29 23.34 13.82
N PHE A 72 -10.03 22.99 14.00
CA PHE A 72 -8.91 23.54 13.25
C PHE A 72 -8.43 22.54 12.21
N TRP A 73 -8.57 22.93 10.95
CA TRP A 73 -8.07 22.16 9.81
C TRP A 73 -6.60 22.50 9.57
N VAL A 74 -5.73 21.50 9.69
CA VAL A 74 -4.30 21.64 9.40
C VAL A 74 -4.05 21.17 7.99
N GLY A 75 -3.86 22.12 7.07
CA GLY A 75 -3.42 21.82 5.72
C GLY A 75 -2.16 20.95 5.76
N VAL A 76 -2.16 19.82 5.07
CA VAL A 76 -0.98 18.95 4.99
C VAL A 76 0.25 19.63 4.38
N GLU A 77 0.10 20.83 3.81
CA GLU A 77 1.21 21.71 3.40
C GLU A 77 2.12 22.11 4.57
N TRP A 78 1.63 22.12 5.82
CA TRP A 78 2.42 22.41 7.03
C TRP A 78 3.41 21.32 7.40
N PHE A 79 3.12 20.08 7.00
CA PHE A 79 4.14 19.06 7.00
C PHE A 79 4.94 19.32 5.73
N GLU A 80 6.22 19.66 5.87
CA GLU A 80 7.18 19.58 4.78
C GLU A 80 7.23 18.12 4.30
N PHE A 81 6.20 17.67 3.57
CA PHE A 81 6.20 16.41 2.86
C PHE A 81 7.34 16.57 1.89
N ARG A 82 8.48 16.00 2.28
CA ARG A 82 9.68 15.98 1.47
C ARG A 82 9.24 15.56 0.10
N ARG A 83 9.48 16.46 -0.85
CA ARG A 83 9.03 16.29 -2.23
C ARG A 83 9.46 14.89 -2.68
N PRO A 84 8.52 14.04 -3.10
CA PRO A 84 8.88 12.74 -3.60
C PRO A 84 9.85 12.93 -4.78
N LEU A 85 10.96 12.21 -4.77
CA LEU A 85 11.96 12.27 -5.84
C LEU A 85 11.73 11.17 -6.89
N MET A 86 10.86 10.21 -6.61
CA MET A 86 10.54 9.11 -7.51
C MET A 86 9.07 9.17 -7.89
N LYS A 87 8.73 8.69 -9.08
CA LYS A 87 7.35 8.44 -9.49
C LYS A 87 7.24 7.06 -10.12
N ALA A 88 6.11 6.40 -9.88
CA ALA A 88 5.79 5.11 -10.48
C ALA A 88 4.82 5.35 -11.65
N VAL A 89 5.20 4.90 -12.83
CA VAL A 89 4.47 5.09 -14.08
C VAL A 89 3.90 3.75 -14.53
N LEU A 90 2.58 3.66 -14.59
CA LEU A 90 1.83 2.53 -15.10
C LEU A 90 1.82 2.56 -16.63
N ASN A 91 2.17 1.43 -17.22
CA ASN A 91 1.87 1.16 -18.61
C ASN A 91 0.39 0.72 -18.71
N PRO A 92 -0.43 1.35 -19.57
CA PRO A 92 -1.84 1.01 -19.71
C PRO A 92 -2.10 -0.33 -20.39
N GLU A 93 -1.10 -0.94 -21.02
CA GLU A 93 -1.24 -2.26 -21.64
C GLU A 93 -1.32 -3.38 -20.58
N LEU A 94 -2.29 -4.28 -20.74
CA LEU A 94 -2.54 -5.37 -19.80
C LEU A 94 -1.31 -6.28 -19.72
N GLY A 95 -0.87 -6.54 -18.49
CA GLY A 95 0.28 -7.40 -18.26
C GLY A 95 1.63 -6.74 -18.54
N GLU A 96 1.70 -5.52 -19.06
CA GLU A 96 2.99 -4.84 -19.14
C GLU A 96 3.38 -4.24 -17.79
N CYS A 97 4.65 -4.39 -17.43
CA CYS A 97 5.19 -3.73 -16.26
C CYS A 97 5.46 -2.27 -16.59
N GLY A 98 4.99 -1.38 -15.72
CA GLY A 98 5.41 0.00 -15.70
C GLY A 98 6.87 0.16 -15.27
N PHE A 99 7.24 1.38 -14.90
CA PHE A 99 8.59 1.70 -14.46
C PHE A 99 8.58 2.73 -13.33
N VAL A 100 9.75 2.92 -12.71
CA VAL A 100 9.97 3.96 -11.70
C VAL A 100 11.07 4.88 -12.22
N GLU A 101 10.81 6.19 -12.18
CA GLU A 101 11.78 7.20 -12.60
C GLU A 101 11.84 8.38 -11.64
N VAL A 102 12.87 9.21 -11.80
CA VAL A 102 13.07 10.41 -11.00
C VAL A 102 12.04 11.48 -11.42
N ILE A 103 11.47 12.18 -10.44
CA ILE A 103 10.60 13.33 -10.68
C ILE A 103 11.49 14.52 -11.07
N ALA A 104 11.29 15.06 -12.27
CA ALA A 104 11.89 16.33 -12.66
C ALA A 104 11.37 17.47 -11.78
N GLU A 105 12.20 18.46 -11.48
CA GLU A 105 11.80 19.59 -10.61
C GLU A 105 10.58 20.36 -11.16
N SER A 106 10.47 20.46 -12.49
CA SER A 106 9.32 21.05 -13.20
C SER A 106 8.02 20.23 -13.09
N ASP A 107 8.14 18.96 -12.76
CA ASP A 107 7.02 18.02 -12.71
C ASP A 107 6.40 17.92 -11.33
N VAL A 108 6.99 18.55 -10.32
CA VAL A 108 6.46 18.55 -8.96
C VAL A 108 5.05 19.14 -8.99
N ARG A 109 4.09 18.38 -8.43
CA ARG A 109 2.70 18.79 -8.29
C ARG A 109 2.36 18.96 -6.81
N GLY A 110 1.71 20.09 -6.51
CA GLY A 110 1.08 20.33 -5.20
C GLY A 110 -0.23 19.53 -5.07
N PRO A 111 -0.88 19.60 -3.89
CA PRO A 111 -2.20 19.01 -3.70
C PRO A 111 -3.23 19.66 -4.64
N LEU A 112 -4.20 18.86 -5.10
CA LEU A 112 -5.40 19.43 -5.74
C LEU A 112 -6.29 20.07 -4.67
N LYS A 113 -6.87 21.23 -4.99
CA LYS A 113 -7.73 21.99 -4.06
C LYS A 113 -9.06 21.30 -3.78
N ASP A 114 -9.60 20.60 -4.77
CA ASP A 114 -10.87 19.87 -4.68
C ASP A 114 -10.77 18.57 -5.49
N ILE A 115 -11.12 17.45 -4.87
CA ILE A 115 -11.19 16.13 -5.52
C ILE A 115 -12.62 15.57 -5.58
N THR A 116 -13.61 16.26 -4.99
CA THR A 116 -14.99 15.78 -4.91
C THR A 116 -15.59 15.59 -6.31
N GLY A 117 -15.29 16.48 -7.24
CA GLY A 117 -15.68 16.33 -8.65
C GLY A 117 -15.12 15.06 -9.30
N LEU A 118 -13.84 14.74 -9.03
CA LEU A 118 -13.17 13.55 -9.56
C LEU A 118 -13.75 12.26 -8.96
N VAL A 119 -13.97 12.23 -7.64
CA VAL A 119 -14.61 11.10 -6.95
C VAL A 119 -16.02 10.86 -7.49
N GLY A 120 -16.83 11.92 -7.57
CA GLY A 120 -18.18 11.84 -8.11
C GLY A 120 -18.18 11.36 -9.56
N PHE A 121 -17.20 11.78 -10.36
CA PHE A 121 -17.01 11.28 -11.72
C PHE A 121 -16.71 9.78 -11.76
N LEU A 122 -15.73 9.30 -10.99
CA LEU A 122 -15.35 7.88 -10.93
C LEU A 122 -16.50 7.00 -10.43
N MET A 123 -17.26 7.46 -9.44
CA MET A 123 -18.45 6.76 -8.94
C MET A 123 -19.54 6.65 -10.00
N ARG A 124 -19.84 7.72 -10.73
CA ARG A 124 -20.86 7.70 -11.81
C ARG A 124 -20.52 6.73 -12.93
N HIS A 125 -19.24 6.46 -13.17
CA HIS A 125 -18.77 5.52 -14.21
C HIS A 125 -18.44 4.11 -13.67
N GLY A 126 -18.76 3.83 -12.40
CA GLY A 126 -18.63 2.49 -11.81
C GLY A 126 -17.25 2.13 -11.25
N PHE A 127 -16.23 2.96 -11.45
CA PHE A 127 -14.86 2.69 -10.97
C PHE A 127 -14.71 2.76 -9.45
N MET A 128 -15.65 3.43 -8.77
CA MET A 128 -15.77 3.48 -7.31
C MET A 128 -17.21 3.18 -6.92
N SER A 129 -17.40 2.39 -5.87
CA SER A 129 -18.70 2.15 -5.23
C SER A 129 -18.93 3.03 -4.02
N SER A 130 -17.87 3.50 -3.39
CA SER A 130 -17.90 4.34 -2.20
C SER A 130 -16.84 5.44 -2.27
N PRO A 131 -17.07 6.61 -1.67
CA PRO A 131 -16.01 7.61 -1.47
C PRO A 131 -14.81 7.10 -0.66
N ARG A 132 -14.96 5.98 0.06
CA ARG A 132 -13.89 5.30 0.80
C ARG A 132 -13.01 4.39 -0.04
N ASP A 133 -13.41 4.12 -1.29
CA ASP A 133 -12.61 3.29 -2.19
C ASP A 133 -11.29 3.99 -2.52
N ALA A 134 -10.27 3.19 -2.83
CA ALA A 134 -8.95 3.72 -3.14
C ALA A 134 -8.96 4.44 -4.49
N ILE A 135 -8.77 5.76 -4.45
CA ILE A 135 -8.90 6.62 -5.64
C ILE A 135 -7.83 6.35 -6.70
N ALA A 136 -6.57 6.15 -6.32
CA ALA A 136 -5.49 5.94 -7.29
C ALA A 136 -5.68 4.66 -8.14
N PRO A 137 -6.04 3.50 -7.56
CA PRO A 137 -6.46 2.33 -8.33
C PRO A 137 -7.68 2.58 -9.21
N ALA A 138 -8.70 3.30 -8.73
CA ALA A 138 -9.87 3.63 -9.54
C ALA A 138 -9.49 4.46 -10.77
N ILE A 139 -8.57 5.42 -10.61
CA ILE A 139 -8.02 6.19 -11.74
C ILE A 139 -7.22 5.29 -12.68
N ALA A 140 -6.39 4.39 -12.16
CA ALA A 140 -5.63 3.45 -12.99
C ALA A 140 -6.55 2.57 -13.85
N ARG A 141 -7.66 2.05 -13.28
CA ARG A 141 -8.66 1.28 -14.02
C ARG A 141 -9.39 2.11 -15.07
N PHE A 142 -9.81 3.34 -14.70
CA PHE A 142 -10.40 4.27 -15.65
C PHE A 142 -9.45 4.58 -16.80
N TRP A 143 -8.18 4.83 -16.50
CA TRP A 143 -7.15 5.20 -17.47
C TRP A 143 -6.78 4.05 -18.40
N HIS A 144 -6.81 2.81 -17.92
CA HIS A 144 -6.65 1.63 -18.76
C HIS A 144 -7.72 1.57 -19.88
N LEU A 145 -8.97 1.90 -19.55
CA LEU A 145 -10.08 1.87 -20.53
C LEU A 145 -10.20 3.14 -21.38
N ASN A 146 -9.83 4.30 -20.83
CA ASN A 146 -10.15 5.61 -21.41
C ASN A 146 -8.93 6.51 -21.69
N GLY A 147 -7.72 6.07 -21.37
CA GLY A 147 -6.50 6.89 -21.39
C GLY A 147 -5.72 6.89 -22.71
N ASP A 148 -6.33 6.46 -23.82
CA ASP A 148 -5.70 6.34 -25.15
C ASP A 148 -4.36 5.59 -25.14
N MET A 149 -4.21 4.56 -24.30
CA MET A 149 -2.96 3.81 -24.15
C MET A 149 -1.74 4.68 -23.77
N LYS A 150 -1.95 5.83 -23.11
CA LYS A 150 -0.85 6.66 -22.59
C LYS A 150 -0.41 6.22 -21.19
N PRO A 151 0.89 6.25 -20.88
CA PRO A 151 1.38 6.00 -19.53
C PRO A 151 0.73 6.92 -18.48
N LEU A 152 0.43 6.37 -17.30
CA LEU A 152 -0.15 7.10 -16.17
C LEU A 152 0.82 7.09 -15.00
N THR A 153 1.15 8.26 -14.46
CA THR A 153 1.85 8.30 -13.16
C THR A 153 0.86 7.99 -12.03
N VAL A 154 0.99 6.84 -11.39
CA VAL A 154 0.08 6.34 -10.35
C VAL A 154 0.59 6.57 -8.93
N TRP A 155 1.88 6.89 -8.79
CA TRP A 155 2.48 7.34 -7.54
C TRP A 155 3.48 8.45 -7.83
N PRO A 156 3.56 9.54 -7.03
CA PRO A 156 2.79 9.84 -5.81
C PRO A 156 1.28 10.00 -5.99
N ALA A 157 0.51 9.89 -4.91
CA ALA A 157 -0.97 9.84 -4.94
C ALA A 157 -1.64 11.05 -5.62
N GLN A 158 -0.98 12.22 -5.64
CA GLN A 158 -1.50 13.40 -6.31
C GLN A 158 -1.40 13.34 -7.85
N TYR A 159 -0.42 12.62 -8.41
CA TYR A 159 -0.19 12.59 -9.85
C TYR A 159 -1.33 11.98 -10.66
N PRO A 160 -1.93 10.83 -10.28
CA PRO A 160 -3.06 10.30 -11.03
C PRO A 160 -4.27 11.23 -10.96
N LEU A 161 -4.44 11.98 -9.86
CA LEU A 161 -5.51 12.95 -9.73
C LEU A 161 -5.35 14.12 -10.71
N HIS A 162 -4.14 14.70 -10.79
CA HIS A 162 -3.84 15.76 -11.76
C HIS A 162 -4.00 15.28 -13.20
N ALA A 163 -3.61 14.04 -13.48
CA ALA A 163 -3.80 13.45 -14.81
C ALA A 163 -5.29 13.32 -15.18
N LEU A 164 -6.13 12.85 -14.24
CA LEU A 164 -7.57 12.77 -14.45
C LEU A 164 -8.20 14.16 -14.60
N ASP A 165 -7.88 15.10 -13.72
CA ASP A 165 -8.40 16.47 -13.78
C ASP A 165 -8.08 17.17 -15.10
N ALA A 166 -6.83 17.04 -15.57
CA ALA A 166 -6.40 17.59 -16.86
C ALA A 166 -7.13 16.93 -18.04
N LEU A 167 -7.39 15.61 -17.96
CA LEU A 167 -8.14 14.89 -18.99
C LEU A 167 -9.60 15.36 -19.04
N LEU A 168 -10.25 15.50 -17.88
CA LEU A 168 -11.64 15.96 -17.79
C LEU A 168 -11.80 17.43 -18.20
N THR A 169 -10.83 18.29 -17.91
CA THR A 169 -10.86 19.71 -18.29
C THR A 169 -10.74 19.90 -19.82
N ARG A 170 -10.07 18.97 -20.51
CA ARG A 170 -9.93 18.99 -21.98
C ARG A 170 -11.11 18.35 -22.70
N GLN A 171 -12.08 17.83 -21.96
CA GLN A 171 -13.21 17.10 -22.53
C GLN A 171 -14.09 18.01 -23.40
N THR A 172 -14.58 17.47 -24.51
CA THR A 172 -15.62 18.12 -25.33
C THR A 172 -16.99 17.51 -25.03
N ALA A 173 -18.07 18.20 -25.41
CA ALA A 173 -19.44 17.67 -25.23
C ALA A 173 -19.70 16.33 -25.94
N GLN A 174 -18.80 15.90 -26.83
CA GLN A 174 -18.90 14.64 -27.60
C GLN A 174 -18.10 13.48 -26.98
N THR A 175 -17.30 13.71 -25.94
CA THR A 175 -16.50 12.65 -25.34
C THR A 175 -17.39 11.71 -24.53
N THR A 176 -17.45 10.44 -24.94
CA THR A 176 -18.15 9.37 -24.22
C THR A 176 -17.13 8.53 -23.47
N TRP A 177 -17.28 8.42 -22.16
CA TRP A 177 -16.43 7.60 -21.31
C TRP A 177 -16.98 6.18 -21.20
N GLN A 178 -16.10 5.20 -21.32
CA GLN A 178 -16.45 3.81 -21.11
C GLN A 178 -16.57 3.55 -19.59
N PRO A 179 -17.73 3.03 -19.12
CA PRO A 179 -17.86 2.61 -17.73
C PRO A 179 -16.99 1.39 -17.44
N GLU A 180 -16.76 1.09 -16.17
CA GLU A 180 -16.06 -0.14 -15.77
C GLU A 180 -16.88 -1.37 -16.19
N GLN A 181 -16.37 -2.15 -17.16
CA GLN A 181 -17.01 -3.37 -17.65
C GLN A 181 -16.27 -4.64 -17.24
N GLU A 182 -14.94 -4.55 -17.09
CA GLU A 182 -14.07 -5.66 -16.72
C GLU A 182 -13.44 -5.39 -15.34
N GLU A 183 -13.41 -6.41 -14.49
CA GLU A 183 -12.63 -6.34 -13.26
C GLU A 183 -11.14 -6.54 -13.59
N VAL A 184 -10.32 -5.61 -13.13
CA VAL A 184 -8.88 -5.64 -13.32
C VAL A 184 -8.18 -5.36 -11.98
N ALA A 185 -7.10 -6.07 -11.72
CA ALA A 185 -6.28 -5.90 -10.54
C ALA A 185 -5.17 -4.90 -10.83
N PHE A 186 -5.16 -3.79 -10.08
CA PHE A 186 -4.04 -2.85 -10.06
C PHE A 186 -3.05 -3.24 -8.96
N VAL A 187 -1.77 -3.38 -9.32
CA VAL A 187 -0.70 -3.72 -8.40
C VAL A 187 0.39 -2.65 -8.48
N LEU A 188 0.73 -2.09 -7.31
CA LEU A 188 1.89 -1.24 -7.09
C LEU A 188 2.88 -2.03 -6.21
N PRO A 189 3.91 -2.64 -6.80
CA PRO A 189 4.96 -3.31 -6.06
C PRO A 189 5.67 -2.35 -5.09
N VAL A 190 5.87 -2.78 -3.84
CA VAL A 190 6.63 -2.00 -2.85
C VAL A 190 7.73 -2.85 -2.21
N GLY A 191 8.98 -2.42 -2.36
CA GLY A 191 10.16 -3.06 -1.79
C GLY A 191 10.47 -2.57 -0.38
N SER A 192 11.58 -3.04 0.21
CA SER A 192 12.02 -2.67 1.56
C SER A 192 12.29 -1.18 1.78
N LYS A 193 11.61 -0.56 2.77
CA LYS A 193 11.91 0.82 3.19
C LYS A 193 13.36 0.98 3.66
N GLY A 194 13.93 -0.06 4.27
CA GLY A 194 15.30 -0.07 4.80
C GLY A 194 15.52 0.98 5.90
N LYS A 195 16.77 1.15 6.33
CA LYS A 195 17.17 2.26 7.21
C LYS A 195 17.36 3.53 6.40
N ALA A 196 16.92 4.68 6.93
CA ALA A 196 17.08 5.99 6.30
C ALA A 196 18.54 6.52 6.44
N THR A 197 19.46 5.91 5.70
CA THR A 197 20.86 6.37 5.62
C THR A 197 20.96 7.71 4.89
N SER A 198 22.07 8.44 5.07
CA SER A 198 22.32 9.68 4.33
C SER A 198 22.32 9.44 2.82
N GLU A 199 22.94 8.35 2.37
CA GLU A 199 22.94 7.91 0.98
C GLU A 199 21.52 7.63 0.46
N THR A 200 20.71 6.89 1.23
CA THR A 200 19.30 6.64 0.88
C THR A 200 18.53 7.94 0.72
N ARG A 201 18.73 8.90 1.64
CA ARG A 201 18.09 10.21 1.57
C ARG A 201 18.58 11.03 0.38
N SER A 202 19.87 10.98 0.05
CA SER A 202 20.42 11.68 -1.11
C SER A 202 19.91 11.10 -2.44
N LYS A 203 19.77 9.77 -2.53
CA LYS A 203 19.38 9.09 -3.76
C LYS A 203 17.86 9.07 -3.99
N PHE A 204 17.09 8.86 -2.93
CA PHE A 204 15.64 8.64 -3.02
C PHE A 204 14.81 9.74 -2.35
N GLY A 205 15.41 10.61 -1.53
CA GLY A 205 14.69 11.63 -0.76
C GLY A 205 14.02 11.07 0.49
N THR A 206 13.14 10.08 0.32
CA THR A 206 12.37 9.43 1.39
C THR A 206 12.47 7.90 1.35
N ALA A 207 12.17 7.25 2.48
CA ALA A 207 12.10 5.79 2.56
C ALA A 207 10.97 5.21 1.70
N ASP A 208 9.89 5.97 1.48
CA ASP A 208 8.80 5.57 0.59
C ASP A 208 9.24 5.62 -0.88
N CYS A 209 9.94 6.66 -1.31
CA CYS A 209 10.52 6.70 -2.66
C CYS A 209 11.46 5.51 -2.90
N ARG A 210 12.30 5.16 -1.91
CA ARG A 210 13.13 3.96 -1.99
C ARG A 210 12.28 2.70 -2.13
N SER A 211 11.23 2.58 -1.33
CA SER A 211 10.32 1.42 -1.34
C SER A 211 9.62 1.26 -2.68
N ILE A 212 9.16 2.35 -3.31
CA ILE A 212 8.61 2.32 -4.66
C ILE A 212 9.69 1.91 -5.67
N TYR A 213 10.86 2.53 -5.61
CA TYR A 213 11.96 2.24 -6.53
C TYR A 213 12.42 0.78 -6.47
N THR A 214 12.59 0.22 -5.26
CA THR A 214 12.99 -1.20 -5.11
C THR A 214 11.83 -2.17 -5.30
N GLY A 215 10.58 -1.69 -5.26
CA GLY A 215 9.42 -2.48 -5.62
C GLY A 215 9.35 -2.76 -7.12
N GLY A 216 9.75 -1.79 -7.93
CA GLY A 216 9.65 -1.84 -9.38
C GLY A 216 8.37 -1.18 -9.90
N GLY A 217 8.07 -1.41 -11.17
CA GLY A 217 6.98 -0.75 -11.87
C GLY A 217 5.60 -1.29 -11.49
N PRO A 218 4.56 -0.43 -11.43
CA PRO A 218 3.18 -0.86 -11.27
C PRO A 218 2.69 -1.60 -12.52
N PHE A 219 1.71 -2.46 -12.36
CA PHE A 219 1.10 -3.18 -13.48
C PHE A 219 -0.40 -3.40 -13.24
N ILE A 220 -1.10 -3.70 -14.32
CA ILE A 220 -2.53 -4.00 -14.29
C ILE A 220 -2.78 -5.35 -14.97
N LEU A 221 -3.59 -6.20 -14.34
CA LEU A 221 -3.93 -7.53 -14.84
C LEU A 221 -5.43 -7.68 -14.96
N ARG A 222 -5.86 -8.39 -16.00
CA ARG A 222 -7.25 -8.79 -16.15
C ARG A 222 -7.59 -9.84 -15.10
N ASP A 223 -8.83 -9.79 -14.60
CA ASP A 223 -9.34 -10.86 -13.76
C ASP A 223 -9.28 -12.23 -14.48
N SER A 224 -8.69 -13.23 -13.81
CA SER A 224 -8.55 -14.59 -14.32
C SER A 224 -8.45 -15.59 -13.16
N PRO A 225 -8.68 -16.89 -13.42
CA PRO A 225 -8.38 -17.95 -12.46
C PRO A 225 -6.89 -18.12 -12.13
N THR A 226 -5.97 -17.46 -12.85
CA THR A 226 -4.52 -17.51 -12.59
C THR A 226 -3.97 -16.18 -12.03
N LEU A 227 -4.86 -15.22 -11.77
CA LEU A 227 -4.48 -13.88 -11.32
C LEU A 227 -3.59 -13.91 -10.06
N PRO A 228 -3.90 -14.67 -8.99
CA PRO A 228 -3.03 -14.78 -7.83
C PRO A 228 -1.61 -15.26 -8.17
N GLU A 229 -1.47 -16.29 -9.00
CA GLU A 229 -0.18 -16.83 -9.45
C GLU A 229 0.62 -15.78 -10.21
N GLU A 230 -0.02 -15.11 -11.18
CA GLU A 230 0.61 -14.05 -11.98
C GLU A 230 1.11 -12.90 -11.10
N VAL A 231 0.33 -12.48 -10.10
CA VAL A 231 0.73 -11.45 -9.15
C VAL A 231 1.87 -11.93 -8.26
N LEU A 232 1.78 -13.14 -7.67
CA LEU A 232 2.82 -13.69 -6.81
C LEU A 232 4.14 -13.87 -7.57
N THR A 233 4.09 -14.25 -8.84
CA THR A 233 5.28 -14.32 -9.69
C THR A 233 5.92 -12.97 -9.93
N ARG A 234 5.13 -11.94 -10.28
CA ARG A 234 5.66 -10.57 -10.47
C ARG A 234 6.21 -9.95 -9.18
N LEU A 235 5.65 -10.32 -8.03
CA LEU A 235 6.13 -9.88 -6.72
C LEU A 235 7.32 -10.72 -6.19
N GLY A 236 7.76 -11.74 -6.94
CA GLY A 236 8.91 -12.58 -6.62
C GLY A 236 8.64 -13.67 -5.58
N TYR A 237 7.38 -13.94 -5.24
CA TYR A 237 7.00 -15.00 -4.29
C TYR A 237 6.94 -16.39 -4.93
N LEU A 238 6.61 -16.46 -6.23
CA LEU A 238 6.37 -17.69 -6.96
C LEU A 238 7.22 -17.74 -8.24
N ASP A 239 7.96 -18.81 -8.49
CA ASP A 239 8.71 -19.02 -9.74
C ASP A 239 8.74 -20.50 -10.14
N SER A 240 9.24 -20.81 -11.33
CA SER A 240 9.27 -22.18 -11.86
C SER A 240 10.40 -23.06 -11.28
N SER A 241 11.13 -22.56 -10.29
CA SER A 241 12.39 -23.14 -9.81
C SER A 241 12.39 -23.33 -8.28
N LEU A 242 12.98 -22.39 -7.55
CA LEU A 242 13.20 -22.45 -6.11
C LEU A 242 11.98 -22.03 -5.29
N ASN A 243 10.95 -21.46 -5.92
CA ASN A 243 9.72 -21.02 -5.27
C ASN A 243 8.47 -21.51 -6.02
N SER A 244 8.38 -22.81 -6.32
CA SER A 244 7.30 -23.37 -7.16
C SER A 244 6.03 -23.76 -6.42
N ASP A 245 6.05 -23.81 -5.08
CA ASP A 245 4.89 -24.15 -4.26
C ASP A 245 3.98 -22.92 -4.06
N PHE A 246 2.80 -22.95 -4.68
CA PHE A 246 1.80 -21.89 -4.55
C PHE A 246 1.30 -21.70 -3.12
N GLU A 247 1.03 -22.79 -2.38
CA GLU A 247 0.47 -22.70 -1.03
C GLU A 247 1.48 -22.03 -0.09
N GLU A 248 2.76 -22.39 -0.24
CA GLU A 248 3.83 -21.77 0.52
C GLU A 248 4.03 -20.29 0.15
N ALA A 249 4.05 -19.97 -1.15
CA ALA A 249 4.17 -18.60 -1.66
C ALA A 249 3.02 -17.70 -1.15
N ALA A 250 1.78 -18.19 -1.26
CA ALA A 250 0.58 -17.51 -0.78
C ALA A 250 0.60 -17.32 0.74
N THR A 251 0.99 -18.35 1.49
CA THR A 251 1.12 -18.28 2.96
C THR A 251 2.15 -17.21 3.35
N LEU A 252 3.30 -17.20 2.69
CA LEU A 252 4.36 -16.23 2.95
C LEU A 252 3.90 -14.80 2.61
N PHE A 253 3.28 -14.61 1.45
CA PHE A 253 2.67 -13.34 1.04
C PHE A 253 1.67 -12.83 2.09
N CYS A 254 0.77 -13.68 2.55
CA CYS A 254 -0.24 -13.38 3.57
C CYS A 254 0.35 -13.11 4.96
N SER A 255 1.49 -13.71 5.29
CA SER A 255 2.15 -13.56 6.59
C SER A 255 2.87 -12.21 6.76
N GLY A 256 3.23 -11.55 5.65
CA GLY A 256 3.91 -10.26 5.65
C GLY A 256 3.05 -9.16 6.29
N ALA A 257 3.62 -8.36 7.19
CA ALA A 257 2.84 -7.38 7.97
C ALA A 257 2.07 -6.36 7.11
N VAL A 258 2.66 -5.92 5.99
CA VAL A 258 2.05 -4.97 5.05
C VAL A 258 0.90 -5.65 4.28
N ASN A 259 1.17 -6.81 3.67
CA ASN A 259 0.17 -7.55 2.89
C ASN A 259 -0.97 -8.03 3.77
N ARG A 260 -0.70 -8.57 4.96
CA ARG A 260 -1.71 -8.97 5.95
C ARG A 260 -2.68 -7.83 6.27
N ARG A 261 -2.17 -6.62 6.43
CA ARG A 261 -2.99 -5.44 6.69
C ARG A 261 -3.87 -5.07 5.49
N ALA A 262 -3.31 -5.11 4.28
CA ALA A 262 -4.09 -4.92 3.06
C ALA A 262 -5.20 -5.99 2.94
N LEU A 263 -4.88 -7.26 3.18
CA LEU A 263 -5.86 -8.35 3.20
C LEU A 263 -6.99 -8.09 4.22
N GLN A 264 -6.66 -7.63 5.43
CA GLN A 264 -7.66 -7.25 6.44
C GLN A 264 -8.58 -6.11 5.98
N VAL A 265 -8.04 -5.10 5.28
CA VAL A 265 -8.84 -4.00 4.70
C VAL A 265 -9.80 -4.52 3.62
N ALA A 266 -9.37 -5.51 2.84
CA ALA A 266 -10.23 -6.21 1.88
C ALA A 266 -11.25 -7.16 2.54
N GLY A 267 -11.20 -7.36 3.86
CA GLY A 267 -12.07 -8.29 4.57
C GLY A 267 -11.62 -9.76 4.48
N VAL A 268 -10.37 -10.00 4.09
CA VAL A 268 -9.78 -11.34 3.93
C VAL A 268 -8.97 -11.72 5.17
N GLN A 269 -9.22 -12.92 5.71
CA GLN A 269 -8.50 -13.48 6.86
C GLN A 269 -7.86 -14.83 6.47
N PRO A 270 -6.54 -14.88 6.23
CA PRO A 270 -5.87 -16.08 5.69
C PRO A 270 -5.71 -17.27 6.65
N ALA A 271 -5.99 -17.11 7.95
CA ALA A 271 -5.44 -17.97 9.00
C ALA A 271 -5.96 -19.43 9.05
N ALA A 272 -6.90 -19.84 8.19
CA ALA A 272 -7.54 -21.15 8.28
C ALA A 272 -7.89 -21.79 6.92
N SER A 273 -7.36 -21.28 5.81
CA SER A 273 -7.80 -21.68 4.47
C SER A 273 -6.86 -22.72 3.85
N SER A 274 -7.43 -23.81 3.32
CA SER A 274 -6.73 -24.76 2.44
C SER A 274 -6.42 -24.13 1.07
N GLY A 275 -5.55 -24.76 0.26
CA GLY A 275 -5.01 -24.18 -0.99
C GLY A 275 -6.03 -23.56 -1.94
N SER A 276 -7.11 -24.27 -2.29
CA SER A 276 -8.13 -23.73 -3.20
C SER A 276 -8.91 -22.54 -2.61
N ALA A 277 -9.13 -22.52 -1.30
CA ALA A 277 -9.75 -21.39 -0.62
C ALA A 277 -8.80 -20.18 -0.59
N MET A 278 -7.49 -20.40 -0.43
CA MET A 278 -6.49 -19.33 -0.47
C MET A 278 -6.47 -18.61 -1.82
N HIS A 279 -6.60 -19.36 -2.91
CA HIS A 279 -6.65 -18.82 -4.26
C HIS A 279 -7.80 -17.81 -4.44
N GLY A 280 -9.03 -18.23 -4.12
CA GLY A 280 -10.21 -17.38 -4.21
C GLY A 280 -10.15 -16.15 -3.29
N LEU A 281 -9.57 -16.31 -2.09
CA LEU A 281 -9.37 -15.20 -1.14
C LEU A 281 -8.37 -14.16 -1.67
N LEU A 282 -7.24 -14.61 -2.23
CA LEU A 282 -6.26 -13.71 -2.83
C LEU A 282 -6.84 -12.98 -4.04
N ARG A 283 -7.53 -13.70 -4.93
CA ARG A 283 -8.23 -13.09 -6.08
C ARG A 283 -9.21 -12.00 -5.62
N THR A 284 -10.02 -12.29 -4.61
CA THR A 284 -10.96 -11.31 -4.01
C THR A 284 -10.24 -10.08 -3.47
N ALA A 285 -9.11 -10.27 -2.79
CA ALA A 285 -8.33 -9.15 -2.27
C ALA A 285 -7.69 -8.31 -3.38
N LEU A 286 -7.11 -8.95 -4.40
CA LEU A 286 -6.44 -8.28 -5.52
C LEU A 286 -7.39 -7.43 -6.38
N LEU A 287 -8.66 -7.83 -6.46
CA LEU A 287 -9.72 -7.11 -7.17
C LEU A 287 -10.45 -6.09 -6.28
N SER A 288 -10.12 -6.02 -4.99
CA SER A 288 -10.84 -5.17 -4.04
C SER A 288 -10.65 -3.68 -4.32
N ARG A 289 -11.76 -2.96 -4.53
CA ARG A 289 -11.78 -1.49 -4.70
C ARG A 289 -11.32 -0.72 -3.45
N LYS A 290 -11.28 -1.38 -2.28
CA LYS A 290 -10.86 -0.76 -1.00
C LYS A 290 -9.35 -0.62 -0.86
N LEU A 291 -8.56 -1.34 -1.67
CA LEU A 291 -7.12 -1.37 -1.54
C LEU A 291 -6.44 -0.42 -2.51
N TYR A 292 -5.37 0.23 -2.05
CA TYR A 292 -4.49 1.06 -2.88
C TYR A 292 -3.61 0.26 -3.86
N GLY A 293 -3.81 -1.05 -3.98
CA GLY A 293 -3.01 -1.96 -4.81
C GLY A 293 -1.55 -2.10 -4.38
N SER A 294 -1.14 -1.51 -3.26
CA SER A 294 0.25 -1.57 -2.78
C SER A 294 0.55 -2.93 -2.17
N TRP A 295 1.41 -3.70 -2.81
CA TRP A 295 1.75 -5.06 -2.39
C TRP A 295 3.25 -5.21 -2.19
N ARG A 296 3.62 -5.76 -1.03
CA ARG A 296 5.01 -5.96 -0.65
C ARG A 296 5.63 -7.04 -1.53
N MET A 297 6.81 -6.75 -2.08
CA MET A 297 7.69 -7.73 -2.73
C MET A 297 8.15 -8.82 -1.75
N ALA A 298 8.50 -9.99 -2.30
CA ALA A 298 9.15 -11.07 -1.58
C ALA A 298 10.41 -10.59 -0.82
N PRO A 299 10.77 -11.25 0.29
CA PRO A 299 11.94 -10.86 1.07
C PRO A 299 13.22 -10.97 0.23
N GLU A 300 14.06 -9.94 0.31
CA GLU A 300 15.41 -9.98 -0.27
C GLU A 300 16.34 -10.78 0.64
N ASP A 301 17.30 -11.49 0.08
CA ASP A 301 18.24 -12.37 0.80
C ASP A 301 19.62 -11.72 1.05
N ARG A 302 19.84 -10.47 0.59
CA ARG A 302 21.16 -9.83 0.60
C ARG A 302 21.80 -9.76 1.99
N LEU A 303 21.04 -9.31 3.01
CA LEU A 303 21.57 -9.22 4.38
C LEU A 303 21.79 -10.61 4.98
N LEU A 304 20.96 -11.58 4.62
CA LEU A 304 21.08 -12.97 5.03
C LEU A 304 22.35 -13.59 4.44
N ARG A 305 22.66 -13.36 3.17
CA ARG A 305 23.91 -13.81 2.52
C ARG A 305 25.14 -13.29 3.24
N ILE A 306 25.18 -12.01 3.57
CA ILE A 306 26.26 -11.39 4.36
C ILE A 306 26.37 -12.07 5.73
N ASN A 307 25.24 -12.33 6.38
CA ASN A 307 25.23 -13.00 7.69
C ASN A 307 25.76 -14.44 7.61
N LEU A 308 25.29 -15.24 6.66
CA LEU A 308 25.74 -16.62 6.45
C LEU A 308 27.24 -16.68 6.12
N ALA A 309 27.73 -15.76 5.28
CA ALA A 309 29.16 -15.66 4.96
C ALA A 309 30.00 -15.31 6.20
N SER A 310 29.54 -14.35 7.02
CA SER A 310 30.22 -13.99 8.26
C SER A 310 30.29 -15.13 9.30
N ARG A 311 29.42 -16.14 9.17
CA ARG A 311 29.38 -17.34 10.01
C ARG A 311 30.15 -18.53 9.42
N GLY A 312 30.78 -18.37 8.26
CA GLY A 312 31.46 -19.45 7.55
C GLY A 312 30.52 -20.52 6.99
N LEU A 313 29.23 -20.21 6.83
CA LEU A 313 28.25 -21.09 6.16
C LEU A 313 28.18 -20.86 4.65
N LEU A 314 28.70 -19.72 4.18
CA LEU A 314 28.90 -19.39 2.78
C LEU A 314 30.33 -18.87 2.58
N ASP A 315 30.93 -19.22 1.45
CA ASP A 315 32.26 -18.71 1.08
C ASP A 315 32.20 -17.23 0.68
N SER A 316 31.10 -16.80 0.04
CA SER A 316 30.90 -15.43 -0.43
C SER A 316 29.42 -15.01 -0.34
N PRO A 317 29.11 -13.74 -0.02
CA PRO A 317 27.75 -13.21 -0.13
C PRO A 317 27.18 -13.27 -1.56
N GLU A 318 28.04 -13.30 -2.57
CA GLU A 318 27.65 -13.35 -3.99
C GLU A 318 27.49 -14.79 -4.52
N ALA A 319 27.46 -15.80 -3.64
CA ALA A 319 27.33 -17.20 -4.01
C ALA A 319 26.03 -17.48 -4.82
N PRO A 320 26.01 -18.46 -5.74
CA PRO A 320 24.81 -18.86 -6.46
C PRO A 320 23.64 -19.22 -5.52
N ALA A 321 22.40 -18.98 -5.96
CA ALA A 321 21.21 -19.22 -5.15
C ALA A 321 21.11 -20.66 -4.61
N ALA A 322 21.57 -21.66 -5.36
CA ALA A 322 21.60 -23.06 -4.93
C ALA A 322 22.53 -23.29 -3.71
N GLU A 323 23.67 -22.61 -3.65
CA GLU A 323 24.60 -22.68 -2.51
C GLU A 323 24.01 -21.97 -1.29
N VAL A 324 23.39 -20.79 -1.50
CA VAL A 324 22.67 -20.08 -0.43
C VAL A 324 21.53 -20.90 0.14
N LEU A 325 20.78 -21.62 -0.70
CA LEU A 325 19.75 -22.56 -0.28
C LEU A 325 20.34 -23.66 0.63
N GLY A 326 21.46 -24.26 0.23
CA GLY A 326 22.18 -25.25 1.03
C GLY A 326 22.63 -24.70 2.39
N ALA A 327 23.23 -23.50 2.39
CA ALA A 327 23.68 -22.83 3.61
C ALA A 327 22.52 -22.47 4.55
N MET A 328 21.38 -22.01 4.02
CA MET A 328 20.17 -21.77 4.81
C MET A 328 19.65 -23.06 5.46
N ARG A 329 19.62 -24.18 4.73
CA ARG A 329 19.21 -25.48 5.29
C ARG A 329 20.15 -25.94 6.41
N CYS A 330 21.46 -25.78 6.22
CA CYS A 330 22.44 -26.05 7.27
C CYS A 330 22.21 -25.16 8.51
N TYR A 331 21.97 -23.86 8.31
CA TYR A 331 21.66 -22.92 9.39
C TYR A 331 20.41 -23.35 10.18
N LEU A 332 19.30 -23.64 9.50
CA LEU A 332 18.06 -24.05 10.16
C LEU A 332 18.23 -25.37 10.92
N ALA A 333 18.98 -26.33 10.37
CA ALA A 333 19.28 -27.59 11.04
C ALA A 333 20.11 -27.39 12.33
N GLN A 334 21.14 -26.54 12.29
CA GLN A 334 21.96 -26.20 13.47
C GLN A 334 21.12 -25.58 14.59
N HIS A 335 20.12 -24.77 14.24
CA HIS A 335 19.23 -24.09 15.18
C HIS A 335 17.91 -24.82 15.47
N ARG A 336 17.71 -26.03 14.91
CA ARG A 336 16.48 -26.84 15.05
C ARG A 336 15.20 -26.09 14.66
N LEU A 337 15.29 -25.28 13.62
CA LEU A 337 14.17 -24.51 13.09
C LEU A 337 13.37 -25.32 12.06
N PRO A 338 12.07 -25.03 11.85
CA PRO A 338 11.27 -25.67 10.81
C PRO A 338 11.90 -25.51 9.43
N VAL A 339 11.97 -26.58 8.64
CA VAL A 339 12.47 -26.54 7.27
C VAL A 339 11.32 -26.22 6.34
N MET A 340 11.47 -25.13 5.59
CA MET A 340 10.57 -24.70 4.53
C MET A 340 11.01 -25.30 3.18
N ASN A 341 10.10 -25.46 2.22
CA ASN A 341 10.44 -26.08 0.93
C ASN A 341 10.97 -25.04 -0.06
N SER A 342 10.40 -23.83 -0.04
CA SER A 342 10.77 -22.73 -0.93
C SER A 342 11.97 -21.93 -0.43
N TYR A 343 12.68 -21.30 -1.37
CA TYR A 343 13.77 -20.38 -1.06
C TYR A 343 13.31 -19.20 -0.21
N ASN A 344 12.21 -18.55 -0.60
CA ASN A 344 11.64 -17.41 0.11
C ASN A 344 11.17 -17.78 1.51
N GLY A 345 10.62 -18.99 1.69
CA GLY A 345 10.25 -19.53 2.99
C GLY A 345 11.46 -19.66 3.92
N LEU A 346 12.57 -20.21 3.41
CA LEU A 346 13.82 -20.33 4.15
C LEU A 346 14.42 -18.95 4.49
N VAL A 347 14.42 -18.00 3.56
CA VAL A 347 14.87 -16.62 3.80
C VAL A 347 14.08 -15.99 4.95
N SER A 348 12.76 -16.07 4.88
CA SER A 348 11.87 -15.51 5.90
C SER A 348 12.10 -16.12 7.28
N GLU A 349 12.30 -17.44 7.34
CA GLU A 349 12.52 -18.15 8.60
C GLU A 349 13.86 -17.80 9.25
N VAL A 350 14.93 -17.76 8.46
CA VAL A 350 16.26 -17.33 8.94
C VAL A 350 16.21 -15.88 9.41
N GLU A 351 15.63 -14.97 8.63
CA GLU A 351 15.50 -13.56 9.02
C GLU A 351 14.72 -13.40 10.33
N ARG A 352 13.63 -14.17 10.50
CA ARG A 352 12.81 -14.15 11.71
C ARG A 352 13.63 -14.58 12.92
N HIS A 353 14.38 -15.67 12.80
CA HIS A 353 15.24 -16.16 13.88
C HIS A 353 16.33 -15.15 14.24
N VAL A 354 17.01 -14.57 13.23
CA VAL A 354 18.06 -13.55 13.45
C VAL A 354 17.50 -12.33 14.15
N LYS A 355 16.32 -11.82 13.77
CA LYS A 355 15.68 -10.67 14.43
C LYS A 355 15.28 -10.95 15.89
N GLN A 356 15.09 -12.21 16.26
CA GLN A 356 14.69 -12.61 17.62
C GLN A 356 15.87 -12.85 18.56
N HIS A 357 17.04 -13.21 18.03
CA HIS A 357 18.19 -13.69 18.82
C HIS A 357 19.53 -13.00 18.52
N GLY A 358 19.58 -12.11 17.52
CA GLY A 358 20.75 -11.30 17.17
C GLY A 358 20.53 -9.84 17.51
#